data_AF-A0A2V8KVI2-F1
#
_entry.id   AF-A0A2V8KVI2-F1
#
_cell.length_a   1.000
_cell.length_b   1.000
_cell.length_c   1.000
_cell.angle_alpha   90.00
_cell.angle_beta   90.00
_cell.angle_gamma   90.00
#
_symmetry.space_group_name_H-M   'P 1'
#
loop_
_entity.id
_entity.type
_entity.pdbx_description
1 polymer ?
#
loop_
_entity_poly.entity_id
_entity_poly.type
_entity_poly.pdbx_seq_one_letter_code
_entity_poly.pdbx_strand_id
1 'polypeptide(L)'
;VLERLRFTTGYSYLGKRLTLDPGHRDFFNGTIEGNDPKHQFLVHGSADLGRGVEWDSTLRFVDRLPSPLVPRYWELDQRLGWSPTGTVELSIIGRNLLHRHHPEFGPAPPAPGREEVERNIYGRVALRF
;
A
#
# COMPACT_ATOMS: atom_id res chain seq x y z
N VAL A 1 26.57 -10.42 -7.40
CA VAL A 1 25.28 -9.80 -7.79
C VAL A 1 24.24 -9.92 -6.68
N LEU A 2 24.05 -11.09 -6.05
CA LEU A 2 23.06 -11.28 -4.98
C LEU A 2 23.36 -10.60 -3.63
N GLU A 3 24.61 -10.19 -3.36
CA GLU A 3 24.98 -9.51 -2.09
C GLU A 3 24.39 -8.09 -1.93
N ARG A 4 23.77 -7.55 -2.98
CA ARG A 4 23.19 -6.19 -2.99
C ARG A 4 21.66 -6.18 -2.99
N LEU A 5 21.03 -7.35 -2.94
CA LEU A 5 19.57 -7.49 -2.91
C LEU A 5 19.12 -7.72 -1.47
N ARG A 6 18.17 -6.92 -1.02
CA ARG A 6 17.51 -7.03 0.27
C ARG A 6 16.03 -7.22 0.00
N PHE A 7 15.38 -8.14 0.70
CA PHE A 7 13.94 -8.29 0.64
C PHE A 7 13.36 -8.56 2.02
N THR A 8 12.19 -7.99 2.25
CA THR A 8 11.38 -8.22 3.44
C THR A 8 9.98 -8.60 2.97
N THR A 9 9.41 -9.62 3.58
CA THR A 9 8.03 -10.03 3.31
C THR A 9 7.24 -9.99 4.60
N GLY A 10 5.97 -9.64 4.50
CA GLY A 10 5.02 -9.64 5.61
C GLY A 10 3.69 -10.21 5.16
N TYR A 11 3.04 -10.95 6.06
CA TYR A 11 1.68 -11.42 5.89
C TYR A 11 0.94 -11.24 7.22
N SER A 12 -0.29 -10.77 7.17
CA SER A 12 -1.17 -10.70 8.33
C SER A 12 -2.52 -11.33 8.03
N TYR A 13 -3.05 -12.01 9.04
CA TYR A 13 -4.42 -12.50 9.08
C TYR A 13 -5.14 -11.91 10.28
N LEU A 14 -6.36 -11.40 10.07
CA LEU A 14 -7.20 -10.86 11.12
C LEU A 14 -8.49 -11.67 11.26
N GLY A 15 -8.62 -12.37 12.37
CA GLY A 15 -9.86 -13.03 12.81
C GLY A 15 -10.47 -12.26 13.97
N LYS A 16 -11.74 -11.87 13.83
CA LYS A 16 -12.50 -11.17 14.88
C LYS A 16 -13.68 -12.01 15.36
N ARG A 17 -13.89 -12.01 16.67
CA ARG A 17 -15.12 -12.49 17.32
C ARG A 17 -15.66 -11.32 18.13
N LEU A 18 -16.78 -10.77 17.68
CA LEU A 18 -17.41 -9.60 18.28
C LEU A 18 -18.62 -10.07 19.08
N THR A 19 -18.76 -9.56 20.30
CA THR A 19 -19.88 -9.81 21.19
C THR A 19 -20.36 -8.49 21.75
N LEU A 20 -21.68 -8.27 21.74
CA LEU A 20 -22.27 -7.09 22.33
C LEU A 20 -22.35 -7.26 23.85
N ASP A 21 -21.87 -6.26 24.58
CA ASP A 21 -21.96 -6.26 26.04
C ASP A 21 -23.41 -6.15 26.52
N PRO A 22 -23.79 -6.82 27.62
CA PRO A 22 -25.14 -6.75 28.16
C PRO A 22 -25.60 -5.31 28.45
N GLY A 23 -26.86 -5.01 28.15
CA GLY A 23 -27.45 -3.68 28.39
C GLY A 23 -27.04 -2.61 27.38
N HIS A 24 -26.16 -2.92 26.43
CA HIS A 24 -25.78 -2.02 25.34
C HIS A 24 -26.61 -2.29 24.08
N ARG A 25 -26.69 -1.28 23.21
CA ARG A 25 -27.37 -1.37 21.92
C ARG A 25 -26.39 -1.01 20.82
N ASP A 26 -26.32 -1.87 19.82
CA ASP A 26 -25.53 -1.66 18.61
C ASP A 26 -26.47 -1.41 17.43
N PHE A 27 -26.31 -0.25 16.79
CA PHE A 27 -27.12 0.16 15.64
C PHE A 27 -26.64 -0.43 14.32
N PHE A 28 -25.41 -0.93 14.28
CA PHE A 28 -24.73 -1.42 13.09
C PHE A 28 -24.44 -2.92 13.15
N ASN A 29 -24.83 -3.59 14.24
CA ASN A 29 -24.75 -5.04 14.43
C ASN A 29 -23.34 -5.60 14.12
N GLY A 30 -22.31 -4.93 14.62
CA GLY A 30 -20.91 -5.31 14.52
C GLY A 30 -20.28 -5.05 13.16
N THR A 31 -21.00 -4.41 12.23
CA THR A 31 -20.50 -4.24 10.85
C THR A 31 -19.37 -3.22 10.76
N ILE A 32 -19.40 -2.15 11.58
CA ILE A 32 -18.33 -1.15 11.62
C ILE A 32 -17.07 -1.77 12.23
N GLU A 33 -17.23 -2.40 13.39
CA GLU A 33 -16.18 -3.11 14.13
C GLU A 33 -15.65 -4.31 13.34
N GLY A 34 -16.45 -4.83 12.41
CA GLY A 34 -16.16 -5.93 11.51
C GLY A 34 -15.43 -5.54 10.23
N ASN A 35 -15.35 -4.26 9.89
CA ASN A 35 -14.93 -3.78 8.57
C ASN A 35 -13.41 -3.61 8.41
N ASP A 36 -12.66 -4.70 8.50
CA ASP A 36 -11.21 -4.71 8.26
C ASP A 36 -10.83 -5.76 7.20
N PRO A 37 -9.72 -5.56 6.45
CA PRO A 37 -9.19 -6.58 5.56
C PRO A 37 -8.74 -7.80 6.36
N LYS A 38 -9.21 -8.99 5.96
CA LYS A 38 -8.82 -10.25 6.64
C LYS A 38 -7.40 -10.67 6.35
N HIS A 39 -6.92 -10.38 5.15
CA HIS A 39 -5.61 -10.78 4.68
C HIS A 39 -4.89 -9.55 4.14
N GLN A 40 -3.65 -9.36 4.57
CA GLN A 40 -2.76 -8.38 3.95
C GLN A 40 -1.41 -9.04 3.71
N PHE A 41 -0.79 -8.68 2.60
CA PHE A 41 0.51 -9.20 2.21
C PHE A 41 1.36 -8.06 1.67
N LEU A 42 2.64 -8.08 2.00
CA LEU A 42 3.59 -7.05 1.62
C LEU A 42 4.91 -7.73 1.24
N VAL A 43 5.46 -7.35 0.10
CA VAL A 43 6.83 -7.66 -0.29
C VAL A 43 7.52 -6.35 -0.58
N HIS A 44 8.59 -6.09 0.13
CA HIS A 44 9.48 -4.98 -0.15
C HIS A 44 10.83 -5.54 -0.59
N GLY A 45 11.36 -5.03 -1.70
CA GLY A 45 12.68 -5.37 -2.22
C GLY A 45 13.47 -4.10 -2.48
N SER A 46 14.77 -4.14 -2.18
CA SER A 46 15.71 -3.09 -2.60
C SER A 46 16.99 -3.72 -3.15
N ALA A 47 17.58 -3.09 -4.16
CA ALA A 47 18.81 -3.53 -4.77
C ALA A 47 19.74 -2.37 -5.13
N ASP A 48 21.03 -2.53 -4.81
CA ASP A 48 22.07 -1.63 -5.32
C ASP A 48 22.57 -2.16 -6.67
N LEU A 49 22.13 -1.54 -7.77
CA LEU A 49 22.43 -1.98 -9.14
C LEU A 49 23.84 -1.60 -9.62
N GLY A 50 24.56 -0.81 -8.81
CA GLY A 50 25.91 -0.34 -9.10
C GLY A 50 25.94 1.03 -9.79
N ARG A 51 27.13 1.65 -9.88
CA ARG A 51 27.32 3.01 -10.44
C ARG A 51 26.41 4.08 -9.81
N GLY A 52 26.13 3.93 -8.51
CA GLY A 52 25.25 4.83 -7.77
C GLY A 52 23.76 4.65 -8.07
N VAL A 53 23.35 3.58 -8.76
CA VAL A 53 21.94 3.28 -9.04
C VAL A 53 21.35 2.37 -7.97
N GLU A 54 20.20 2.76 -7.44
CA GLU A 54 19.42 2.04 -6.43
C GLU A 54 18.01 1.78 -6.97
N TRP A 55 17.48 0.61 -6.69
CA TRP A 55 16.11 0.23 -7.03
C TRP A 55 15.38 -0.20 -5.78
N ASP A 56 14.18 0.35 -5.55
CA ASP A 56 13.28 -0.04 -4.47
C ASP A 56 11.91 -0.40 -5.05
N SER A 57 11.32 -1.48 -4.54
CA SER A 57 10.00 -1.96 -4.97
C SER A 57 9.18 -2.43 -3.78
N THR A 58 7.91 -2.07 -3.78
CA THR A 58 6.95 -2.56 -2.80
C THR A 58 5.71 -3.09 -3.51
N LEU A 59 5.45 -4.38 -3.40
CA LEU A 59 4.20 -5.01 -3.82
C LEU A 59 3.34 -5.25 -2.58
N ARG A 60 2.09 -4.79 -2.61
CA ARG A 60 1.14 -4.97 -1.51
C ARG A 60 -0.16 -5.59 -2.01
N PHE A 61 -0.78 -6.40 -1.18
CA PHE A 61 -2.13 -6.91 -1.33
C PHE A 61 -2.94 -6.55 -0.10
N VAL A 62 -4.16 -6.08 -0.33
CA VAL A 62 -5.14 -5.79 0.72
C VAL A 62 -6.44 -6.49 0.33
N ASP A 63 -6.95 -7.36 1.21
CA ASP A 63 -8.24 -8.00 1.00
C ASP A 63 -9.40 -7.00 1.08
N ARG A 64 -10.58 -7.41 0.62
CA ARG A 64 -11.76 -6.56 0.58
C ARG A 64 -12.19 -6.07 1.95
N LEU A 65 -12.72 -4.84 2.00
CA LEU A 65 -13.57 -4.40 3.11
C LEU A 65 -15.01 -4.85 2.84
N PRO A 66 -15.70 -5.47 3.81
CA PRO A 66 -17.05 -5.99 3.59
C PRO A 66 -18.15 -4.91 3.62
N SER A 67 -18.01 -3.82 4.39
CA SER A 67 -19.10 -2.86 4.64
C SER A 67 -18.60 -1.45 5.00
N PRO A 68 -18.61 -0.49 4.05
CA PRO A 68 -19.00 -0.64 2.65
C PRO A 68 -18.05 -1.55 1.87
N LEU A 69 -18.56 -2.15 0.79
CA LEU A 69 -17.76 -3.03 -0.06
C LEU A 69 -16.66 -2.24 -0.78
N VAL A 70 -15.41 -2.48 -0.38
CA VAL A 70 -14.21 -2.09 -1.12
C VAL A 70 -13.58 -3.38 -1.67
N PRO A 71 -13.44 -3.55 -3.00
CA PRO A 71 -12.82 -4.73 -3.57
C PRO A 71 -11.39 -4.95 -3.05
N ARG A 72 -10.96 -6.22 -3.00
CA ARG A 72 -9.55 -6.55 -2.77
C ARG A 72 -8.71 -5.99 -3.91
N TYR A 73 -7.45 -5.67 -3.65
CA TYR A 73 -6.57 -5.17 -4.68
C TYR A 73 -5.11 -5.50 -4.41
N TRP A 74 -4.32 -5.43 -5.48
CA TRP A 74 -2.87 -5.41 -5.44
C TRP A 74 -2.39 -4.03 -5.85
N GLU A 75 -1.32 -3.54 -5.25
CA GLU A 75 -0.63 -2.35 -5.73
C GLU A 75 0.88 -2.49 -5.70
N LEU A 76 1.51 -1.74 -6.60
CA LEU A 76 2.95 -1.72 -6.79
C LEU A 76 3.48 -0.30 -6.71
N ASP A 77 4.41 -0.09 -5.80
CA ASP A 77 5.22 1.12 -5.72
C ASP A 77 6.65 0.78 -6.19
N GLN A 78 7.26 1.69 -6.94
CA GLN A 78 8.60 1.55 -7.50
C GLN A 78 9.37 2.85 -7.34
N ARG A 79 10.66 2.75 -7.05
CA ARG A 79 11.59 3.87 -7.11
C ARG A 79 12.87 3.43 -7.81
N LEU A 80 13.35 4.28 -8.69
CA LEU A 80 14.70 4.20 -9.25
C LEU A 80 15.45 5.46 -8.83
N GLY A 81 16.48 5.28 -8.01
CA GLY A 81 17.38 6.32 -7.55
C GLY A 81 18.72 6.27 -8.28
N TRP A 82 19.33 7.43 -8.49
CA TRP A 82 20.66 7.55 -9.04
C TRP A 82 21.44 8.68 -8.35
N SER A 83 22.58 8.32 -7.77
CA SER A 83 23.51 9.23 -7.12
C SER A 83 24.78 9.33 -7.98
N PRO A 84 24.82 10.23 -8.97
CA PRO A 84 25.99 10.43 -9.84
C PRO A 84 27.22 10.91 -9.07
N THR A 85 27.00 11.61 -7.95
CA THR A 85 28.03 12.15 -7.07
C THR A 85 27.67 11.81 -5.63
N GLY A 86 28.57 12.06 -4.68
CA GLY A 86 28.27 11.94 -3.24
C GLY A 86 27.29 13.00 -2.71
N THR A 87 26.93 13.99 -3.52
CA THR A 87 26.19 15.19 -3.09
C THR A 87 24.80 15.30 -3.71
N VAL A 88 24.56 14.66 -4.85
CA VAL A 88 23.30 14.77 -5.59
C VAL A 88 22.65 13.39 -5.73
N GLU A 89 21.37 13.30 -5.42
CA GLU A 89 20.53 12.14 -5.67
C GLU A 89 19.34 12.54 -6.55
N LEU A 90 19.17 11.85 -7.67
CA LEU A 90 18.03 11.96 -8.57
C LEU A 90 17.17 10.72 -8.42
N SER A 91 15.85 10.85 -8.51
CA SER A 91 14.97 9.69 -8.48
C SER A 91 13.68 9.87 -9.22
N ILE A 92 13.18 8.76 -9.77
CA ILE A 92 11.82 8.64 -10.31
C ILE A 92 11.08 7.69 -9.38
N ILE A 93 9.91 8.12 -8.91
CA ILE A 93 9.06 7.37 -8.01
C ILE A 93 7.70 7.18 -8.67
N GLY A 94 7.25 5.94 -8.71
CA GLY A 94 5.91 5.55 -9.11
C GLY A 94 5.17 4.92 -7.93
N ARG A 95 3.93 5.36 -7.70
CA ARG A 95 3.05 4.82 -6.66
C ARG A 95 1.72 4.38 -7.24
N ASN A 96 1.15 3.31 -6.68
CA ASN A 96 -0.09 2.70 -7.12
C ASN A 96 -0.08 2.41 -8.64
N LEU A 97 0.95 1.71 -9.10
CA LEU A 97 1.23 1.53 -10.52
C LEU A 97 0.36 0.46 -11.20
N LEU A 98 -0.37 -0.37 -10.47
CA LEU A 98 -1.11 -1.49 -11.07
C LEU A 98 -2.45 -1.03 -11.62
N HIS A 99 -3.14 -0.12 -10.94
CA HIS A 99 -4.40 0.45 -11.42
C HIS A 99 -4.22 1.89 -11.91
N ARG A 100 -5.22 2.43 -12.63
CA ARG A 100 -5.27 3.87 -12.93
C ARG A 100 -5.79 4.64 -11.72
N HIS A 101 -6.82 4.08 -11.11
CA HIS A 101 -7.35 4.43 -9.80
C HIS A 101 -7.98 3.17 -9.19
N HIS A 102 -8.07 3.12 -7.87
CA HIS A 102 -8.85 2.12 -7.15
C HIS A 102 -9.39 2.68 -5.83
N PRO A 103 -10.51 2.16 -5.33
CA PRO A 103 -11.05 2.58 -4.04
C PRO A 103 -10.28 1.96 -2.88
N GLU A 104 -10.03 2.73 -1.83
CA GLU A 104 -9.52 2.20 -0.55
C GLU A 104 -10.54 2.34 0.58
N PHE A 105 -11.40 3.36 0.51
CA PHE A 105 -12.45 3.61 1.50
C PHE A 105 -13.73 4.15 0.85
N GLY A 106 -14.80 4.22 1.66
CA GLY A 106 -16.07 4.85 1.28
C GLY A 106 -17.05 3.90 0.55
N PRO A 107 -18.30 4.37 0.38
CA PRO A 107 -19.39 3.54 -0.14
C PRO A 107 -19.22 3.19 -1.62
N ALA A 108 -19.83 2.07 -2.03
CA ALA A 108 -19.88 1.69 -3.43
C ALA A 108 -20.81 2.65 -4.22
N PRO A 109 -20.52 2.91 -5.51
CA PRO A 109 -21.39 3.71 -6.36
C PRO A 109 -22.82 3.11 -6.42
N PRO A 110 -23.87 3.95 -6.54
CA PRO A 110 -23.84 5.39 -6.85
C PRO A 110 -23.73 6.31 -5.62
N ALA A 111 -23.58 5.76 -4.40
CA ALA A 111 -23.48 6.59 -3.21
C ALA A 111 -22.22 7.47 -3.26
N PRO A 112 -22.33 8.77 -2.91
CA PRO A 112 -21.18 9.68 -2.90
C PRO A 112 -20.24 9.37 -1.73
N GLY A 113 -18.99 9.84 -1.83
CA GLY A 113 -17.99 9.73 -0.75
C GLY A 113 -17.02 8.55 -0.87
N ARG A 114 -16.91 7.94 -2.05
CA ARG A 114 -15.88 6.93 -2.31
C ARG A 114 -14.51 7.58 -2.44
N GLU A 115 -13.53 7.08 -1.69
CA GLU A 115 -12.14 7.54 -1.75
C GLU A 115 -11.38 6.67 -2.74
N GLU A 116 -11.12 7.23 -3.92
CA GLU A 116 -10.32 6.63 -4.96
C GLU A 116 -8.88 7.14 -4.85
N VAL A 117 -7.93 6.22 -4.87
CA VAL A 117 -6.50 6.50 -4.91
C VAL A 117 -6.02 6.33 -6.34
N GLU A 118 -5.28 7.31 -6.84
CA GLU A 118 -4.80 7.32 -8.22
C GLU A 118 -3.35 6.85 -8.33
N ARG A 119 -3.01 6.41 -9.55
CA ARG A 119 -1.61 6.24 -9.96
C ARG A 119 -0.88 7.57 -9.95
N ASN A 120 0.32 7.59 -9.39
CA ASN A 120 1.16 8.78 -9.36
C ASN A 120 2.60 8.46 -9.79
N ILE A 121 3.18 9.31 -10.64
CA ILE A 121 4.60 9.24 -11.03
C ILE A 121 5.19 10.64 -10.90
N TYR A 122 6.32 10.75 -10.20
CA TYR A 122 7.01 12.03 -10.00
C TYR A 122 8.52 11.85 -9.90
N GLY A 123 9.24 12.95 -10.14
CA GLY A 123 10.69 13.04 -9.95
C GLY A 123 11.05 13.73 -8.63
N ARG A 124 12.19 13.37 -8.05
CA ARG A 124 12.77 14.05 -6.88
C ARG A 124 14.26 14.28 -7.08
N VAL A 125 14.71 15.47 -6.69
CA VAL A 125 16.12 15.84 -6.58
C VAL A 125 16.42 16.12 -5.10
N ALA A 126 17.49 15.53 -4.57
CA ALA A 126 17.95 15.76 -3.21
C ALA A 126 19.45 16.10 -3.19
N LEU A 127 19.83 17.04 -2.32
CA LEU A 127 21.21 17.41 -2.07
C LEU A 127 21.63 16.93 -0.67
N ARG A 128 22.80 16.30 -0.56
CA ARG A 128 23.37 15.79 0.68
C ARG A 128 24.71 16.48 0.92
N PHE A 129 24.88 17.11 2.09
CA PHE A 129 26.07 17.86 2.49
C PHE A 129 26.63 17.34 3.81
#